data_AF-A0A9Q0FR83-F1
#
_entry.id   AF-A0A9Q0FR83-F1
#
_cell.length_a   1.000
_cell.length_b   1.000
_cell.length_c   1.000
_cell.angle_alpha   90.00
_cell.angle_beta   90.00
_cell.angle_gamma   90.00
#
_symmetry.space_group_name_H-M   'P 1'
#
loop_
_entity.id
_entity.type
_entity.pdbx_description
1 polymer ?
#
loop_
_entity_poly.entity_id
_entity_poly.type
_entity_poly.pdbx_seq_one_letter_code
_entity_poly.pdbx_strand_id
1 'polypeptide(L)'
;MAKSFHNIATVFLLFLLLIFLPYGNSTNFKLPRFNVQSTDMLYQGDAAPNAGTIELISNVNYLCRVGWATFANTIQLWDSASGKFSDFATHFSFTIDTLDRPIYGHGITFFLAPAGAQIPPNSAGGFLGLFNTTTRDSSQNHIVMVEFDTFPNPEWDPAVEHVGININSVASSVYTPWNASLHSGDTADAWITYDSASKNLSVSWTFQKTLSPLEKTSLSYVIDLKAILPEWVTVGFTAATGQYGARHILKSWEFSSS
;
A
#
# COMPACT_ATOMS: atom_id res chain seq x y z
N MET A 1 48.89 43.68 13.82
CA MET A 1 49.09 42.34 13.24
C MET A 1 47.71 41.69 13.13
N ALA A 2 47.02 41.93 12.02
CA ALA A 2 45.61 41.58 11.82
C ALA A 2 45.50 40.18 11.21
N LYS A 3 45.32 39.15 12.04
CA LYS A 3 45.04 37.78 11.61
C LYS A 3 44.14 37.12 12.65
N SER A 4 42.81 37.20 12.49
CA SER A 4 41.88 36.20 13.06
C SER A 4 40.40 36.39 12.69
N PHE A 5 39.97 37.50 12.08
CA PHE A 5 38.54 37.74 11.85
C PHE A 5 37.92 36.95 10.68
N HIS A 6 38.72 36.42 9.76
CA HIS A 6 38.21 35.64 8.61
C HIS A 6 37.66 34.25 9.00
N ASN A 7 38.18 33.62 10.07
CA ASN A 7 37.73 32.28 10.46
C ASN A 7 36.33 32.26 11.09
N ILE A 8 35.96 33.30 11.84
CA ILE A 8 34.67 33.35 12.53
C ILE A 8 33.52 33.54 11.53
N ALA A 9 33.69 34.43 10.54
CA ALA A 9 32.68 34.66 9.52
C ALA A 9 32.43 33.41 8.64
N THR A 10 33.49 32.64 8.35
CA THR A 10 33.40 31.42 7.53
C THR A 10 32.70 30.28 8.29
N VAL A 11 33.01 30.13 9.59
CA VAL A 11 32.32 29.17 10.48
C VAL A 11 30.85 29.55 10.66
N PHE A 12 30.53 30.84 10.75
CA PHE A 12 29.15 31.32 10.86
C PHE A 12 28.35 31.10 9.56
N LEU A 13 28.98 31.26 8.38
CA LEU A 13 28.35 30.94 7.09
C LEU A 13 28.09 29.44 6.91
N LEU A 14 29.03 28.59 7.35
CA LEU A 14 28.85 27.13 7.38
C LEU A 14 27.73 26.70 8.33
N PHE A 15 27.58 27.39 9.47
CA PHE A 15 26.48 27.15 10.41
C PHE A 15 25.12 27.55 9.83
N LEU A 16 25.05 28.66 9.08
CA LEU A 16 23.83 29.09 8.37
C LEU A 16 23.42 28.11 7.26
N LEU A 17 24.37 27.51 6.54
CA LEU A 17 24.10 26.49 5.52
C LEU A 17 23.54 25.17 6.10
N LEU A 18 23.87 24.83 7.35
CA LEU A 18 23.31 23.66 8.05
C LEU A 18 21.85 23.85 8.49
N ILE A 19 21.37 25.11 8.60
CA ILE A 19 19.97 25.43 8.95
C ILE A 19 19.04 25.25 7.73
N PHE A 20 19.61 25.24 6.52
CA PHE A 20 18.88 25.05 5.25
C PHE A 20 19.08 23.67 4.63
N LEU A 21 19.39 22.65 5.43
CA LEU A 21 19.19 21.28 4.93
C LEU A 21 17.69 21.12 4.69
N PRO A 22 17.25 20.77 3.46
CA PRO A 22 15.85 20.45 3.22
C PRO A 22 15.53 19.24 4.09
N TYR A 23 14.80 19.48 5.18
CA TYR A 23 14.13 18.41 5.91
C TYR A 23 13.14 17.81 4.92
N GLY A 24 13.32 16.53 4.57
CA GLY A 24 12.29 15.78 3.88
C GLY A 24 10.99 15.87 4.70
N ASN A 25 9.86 16.11 4.05
CA ASN A 25 8.58 16.19 4.73
C ASN A 25 8.18 14.80 5.24
N SER A 26 8.60 14.46 6.47
CA SER A 26 8.19 13.25 7.15
C SER A 26 6.67 13.24 7.33
N THR A 27 6.01 12.16 6.93
CA THR A 27 4.57 11.99 7.13
C THR A 27 4.34 10.91 8.17
N ASN A 28 3.55 11.21 9.21
CA ASN A 28 3.25 10.27 10.28
C ASN A 28 1.77 10.37 10.64
N PHE A 29 1.06 9.24 10.63
CA PHE A 29 -0.31 9.17 11.13
C PHE A 29 -0.62 7.80 11.74
N LYS A 30 -1.62 7.79 12.62
CA LYS A 30 -2.16 6.58 13.25
C LYS A 30 -3.67 6.69 13.34
N LEU A 31 -4.35 5.80 12.64
CA LEU A 31 -5.79 5.67 12.55
C LEU A 31 -6.19 4.33 13.19
N PRO A 32 -6.39 4.28 14.53
CA PRO A 32 -6.77 3.05 15.21
C PRO A 32 -8.22 2.63 14.89
N ARG A 33 -9.04 3.56 14.37
CA ARG A 33 -10.42 3.40 13.92
C ARG A 33 -10.73 4.46 12.87
N PHE A 34 -11.73 4.21 12.03
CA PHE A 34 -12.17 5.14 10.98
C PHE A 34 -13.51 5.78 11.31
N ASN A 35 -13.52 7.10 11.50
CA ASN A 35 -14.73 7.87 11.79
C ASN A 35 -15.36 8.40 10.49
N VAL A 36 -16.68 8.25 10.34
CA VAL A 36 -17.46 8.74 9.20
C VAL A 36 -17.33 10.26 8.98
N GLN A 37 -17.06 11.01 10.05
CA GLN A 37 -16.87 12.47 9.98
C GLN A 37 -15.41 12.91 9.78
N SER A 38 -14.45 11.99 9.80
CA SER A 38 -13.05 12.33 9.57
C SER A 38 -12.82 12.70 8.11
N THR A 39 -11.90 13.63 7.87
CA THR A 39 -11.41 14.02 6.54
C THR A 39 -10.00 13.48 6.26
N ASP A 40 -9.47 12.64 7.15
CA ASP A 40 -8.13 12.03 7.00
C ASP A 40 -8.08 10.99 5.86
N MET A 41 -9.24 10.47 5.48
CA MET A 41 -9.41 9.45 4.44
C MET A 41 -10.35 9.95 3.34
N LEU A 42 -10.02 9.60 2.10
CA LEU A 42 -10.87 9.76 0.93
C LEU A 42 -11.36 8.39 0.46
N TYR A 43 -12.61 8.35 0.01
CA TYR A 43 -13.28 7.12 -0.42
C TYR A 43 -13.71 7.26 -1.88
N GLN A 44 -13.42 6.26 -2.70
CA GLN A 44 -13.90 6.16 -4.08
C GLN A 44 -14.51 4.78 -4.33
N GLY A 45 -15.39 4.69 -5.32
CA GLY A 45 -16.11 3.46 -5.62
C GLY A 45 -17.00 3.04 -4.43
N ASP A 46 -16.88 1.78 -4.04
CA ASP A 46 -17.70 1.16 -3.00
C ASP A 46 -17.23 1.39 -1.56
N ALA A 47 -15.99 1.85 -1.39
CA ALA A 47 -15.37 1.96 -0.10
C ALA A 47 -16.15 2.93 0.78
N ALA A 48 -16.46 2.52 2.02
CA ALA A 48 -17.17 3.35 2.96
C ALA A 48 -16.76 3.05 4.41
N PRO A 49 -16.68 4.07 5.28
CA PRO A 49 -16.50 3.84 6.71
C PRO A 49 -17.76 3.17 7.29
N ASN A 50 -17.56 2.12 8.09
CA ASN A 50 -18.62 1.37 8.75
C ASN A 50 -18.20 1.01 10.18
N ALA A 51 -18.92 1.56 11.17
CA ALA A 51 -18.76 1.25 12.60
C ALA A 51 -17.30 1.25 13.12
N GLY A 52 -16.48 2.21 12.68
CA GLY A 52 -15.07 2.32 13.10
C GLY A 52 -14.08 1.55 12.21
N THR A 53 -14.56 0.86 11.17
CA THR A 53 -13.77 0.18 10.14
C THR A 53 -14.02 0.82 8.76
N ILE A 54 -13.33 0.37 7.72
CA ILE A 54 -13.66 0.68 6.32
C ILE A 54 -13.99 -0.62 5.63
N GLU A 55 -15.19 -0.69 5.05
CA GLU A 55 -15.60 -1.78 4.19
C GLU A 55 -15.28 -1.37 2.75
N LEU A 56 -14.24 -1.97 2.16
CA LEU A 56 -13.77 -1.58 0.83
C LEU A 56 -14.78 -1.96 -0.26
N ILE A 57 -15.61 -2.98 -0.01
CA ILE A 57 -16.73 -3.39 -0.85
C ILE A 57 -17.99 -3.45 0.01
N SER A 58 -18.69 -2.33 0.12
CA SER A 58 -19.85 -2.19 0.99
C SER A 58 -21.08 -3.00 0.55
N ASN A 59 -21.08 -3.51 -0.69
CA ASN A 59 -22.20 -4.28 -1.23
C ASN A 59 -21.77 -5.58 -1.94
N VAL A 60 -21.42 -6.58 -1.13
CA VAL A 60 -20.88 -7.89 -1.56
C VAL A 60 -21.82 -8.73 -2.44
N ASN A 61 -23.10 -8.37 -2.56
CA ASN A 61 -24.07 -9.06 -3.40
C ASN A 61 -24.08 -8.58 -4.86
N TYR A 62 -23.42 -7.45 -5.14
CA TYR A 62 -23.29 -6.95 -6.51
C TYR A 62 -21.96 -7.43 -7.10
N LEU A 63 -22.00 -7.71 -8.39
CA LEU A 63 -20.84 -8.15 -9.13
C LEU A 63 -19.97 -6.97 -9.55
N CYS A 64 -18.70 -7.25 -9.82
CA CYS A 64 -17.77 -6.31 -10.45
C CYS A 64 -17.64 -4.99 -9.68
N ARG A 65 -17.39 -5.05 -8.37
CA ARG A 65 -17.26 -3.86 -7.52
C ARG A 65 -15.78 -3.51 -7.30
N VAL A 66 -15.52 -2.24 -7.06
CA VAL A 66 -14.20 -1.70 -6.74
C VAL A 66 -14.39 -0.65 -5.66
N GLY A 67 -13.50 -0.63 -4.67
CA GLY A 67 -13.45 0.47 -3.70
C GLY A 67 -12.02 0.83 -3.37
N TRP A 68 -11.80 2.14 -3.21
CA TRP A 68 -10.54 2.73 -2.77
C TRP A 68 -10.74 3.48 -1.48
N ALA A 69 -9.84 3.28 -0.52
CA ALA A 69 -9.70 4.13 0.65
C ALA A 69 -8.27 4.65 0.71
N THR A 70 -8.09 5.96 0.52
CA THR A 70 -6.78 6.60 0.42
C THR A 70 -6.58 7.63 1.51
N PHE A 71 -5.33 7.81 1.96
CA PHE A 71 -4.99 8.93 2.83
C PHE A 71 -5.26 10.25 2.08
N ALA A 72 -5.85 11.24 2.76
CA ALA A 72 -6.32 12.45 2.10
C ALA A 72 -5.20 13.36 1.58
N ASN A 73 -4.06 13.37 2.27
CA ASN A 73 -2.89 14.14 1.86
C ASN A 73 -1.96 13.29 1.00
N THR A 74 -1.33 13.91 0.01
CA THR A 74 -0.26 13.28 -0.77
C THR A 74 1.02 13.18 0.07
N ILE A 75 1.80 12.13 -0.14
CA ILE A 75 3.06 11.87 0.56
C ILE A 75 4.22 12.10 -0.41
N GLN A 76 5.20 12.90 0.00
CA GLN A 76 6.47 13.01 -0.73
C GLN A 76 7.41 11.88 -0.28
N LEU A 77 7.72 10.94 -1.16
CA LEU A 77 8.62 9.81 -0.84
C LEU A 77 10.08 10.10 -1.17
N TRP A 78 10.33 11.01 -2.09
CA TRP A 78 11.68 11.43 -2.43
C TRP A 78 11.68 12.85 -2.97
N ASP A 79 12.85 13.47 -2.90
CA ASP A 79 13.04 14.86 -3.29
C ASP A 79 14.05 14.92 -4.45
N SER A 80 13.66 15.55 -5.56
CA SER A 80 14.48 15.62 -6.78
C SER A 80 15.71 16.50 -6.62
N ALA A 81 15.67 17.50 -5.73
CA ALA A 81 16.78 18.42 -5.49
C ALA A 81 17.94 17.75 -4.74
N SER A 82 17.64 16.99 -3.68
CA SER A 82 18.59 16.24 -2.87
C SER A 82 18.86 14.83 -3.42
N GLY A 83 17.93 14.30 -4.21
CA GLY A 83 17.94 12.92 -4.68
C GLY A 83 17.68 11.89 -3.59
N LYS A 84 17.38 12.30 -2.36
CA LYS A 84 17.16 11.43 -1.20
C LYS A 84 15.77 10.78 -1.26
N PHE A 85 15.68 9.49 -0.95
CA PHE A 85 14.44 8.77 -0.76
C PHE A 85 14.20 8.53 0.74
N SER A 86 12.94 8.62 1.17
CA SER A 86 12.49 8.42 2.54
C SER A 86 12.25 6.95 2.83
N ASP A 87 12.85 6.42 3.89
CA ASP A 87 12.40 5.14 4.43
C ASP A 87 10.96 5.29 4.92
N PHE A 88 10.15 4.25 4.75
CA PHE A 88 8.79 4.24 5.28
C PHE A 88 8.45 2.91 5.94
N ALA A 89 7.51 2.97 6.88
CA ALA A 89 6.86 1.83 7.47
C ALA A 89 5.36 2.05 7.50
N THR A 90 4.59 0.99 7.29
CA THR A 90 3.15 1.00 7.52
C THR A 90 2.73 -0.28 8.20
N HIS A 91 1.78 -0.16 9.12
CA HIS A 91 1.11 -1.27 9.77
C HIS A 91 -0.40 -1.07 9.63
N PHE A 92 -1.10 -2.14 9.30
CA PHE A 92 -2.55 -2.12 9.21
C PHE A 92 -3.12 -3.46 9.63
N SER A 93 -4.32 -3.41 10.22
CA SER A 93 -5.10 -4.59 10.50
C SER A 93 -6.27 -4.68 9.52
N PHE A 94 -6.53 -5.86 8.98
CA PHE A 94 -7.64 -6.09 8.06
C PHE A 94 -8.27 -7.48 8.25
N THR A 95 -9.41 -7.70 7.61
CA THR A 95 -10.06 -9.01 7.51
C THR A 95 -10.54 -9.23 6.09
N ILE A 96 -10.35 -10.45 5.61
CA ILE A 96 -11.05 -10.99 4.45
C ILE A 96 -12.04 -12.04 4.97
N ASP A 97 -13.31 -11.88 4.63
CA ASP A 97 -14.37 -12.81 4.98
C ASP A 97 -14.93 -13.43 3.69
N THR A 98 -14.62 -14.71 3.50
CA THR A 98 -15.00 -15.51 2.32
C THR A 98 -16.48 -15.89 2.31
N LEU A 99 -17.22 -15.59 3.39
CA LEU A 99 -18.65 -15.86 3.56
C LEU A 99 -18.99 -17.36 3.42
N ASP A 100 -18.05 -18.24 3.81
CA ASP A 100 -18.15 -19.70 3.66
C ASP A 100 -18.46 -20.15 2.21
N ARG A 101 -18.11 -19.32 1.22
CA ARG A 101 -18.35 -19.62 -0.19
C ARG A 101 -17.28 -20.59 -0.70
N PRO A 102 -17.62 -21.52 -1.60
CA PRO A 102 -16.64 -22.41 -2.20
C PRO A 102 -15.72 -21.70 -3.20
N ILE A 103 -16.16 -20.55 -3.73
CA ILE A 103 -15.41 -19.68 -4.63
C ILE A 103 -15.67 -18.23 -4.20
N TYR A 104 -14.60 -17.46 -4.04
CA TYR A 104 -14.61 -16.09 -3.54
C TYR A 104 -13.48 -15.29 -4.20
N GLY A 105 -13.50 -13.97 -4.08
CA GLY A 105 -12.47 -13.12 -4.68
C GLY A 105 -12.71 -11.62 -4.49
N HIS A 106 -11.78 -10.75 -4.92
CA HIS A 106 -10.48 -11.08 -5.52
C HIS A 106 -9.29 -10.73 -4.62
N GLY A 107 -9.43 -9.82 -3.66
CA GLY A 107 -8.37 -9.51 -2.72
C GLY A 107 -8.39 -8.08 -2.23
N ILE A 108 -7.43 -7.77 -1.36
CA ILE A 108 -7.16 -6.43 -0.85
C ILE A 108 -5.70 -6.06 -1.18
N THR A 109 -5.46 -4.80 -1.53
CA THR A 109 -4.11 -4.29 -1.77
C THR A 109 -3.79 -3.11 -0.86
N PHE A 110 -2.53 -2.97 -0.50
CA PHE A 110 -1.93 -1.69 -0.14
C PHE A 110 -1.14 -1.17 -1.34
N PHE A 111 -1.29 0.09 -1.72
CA PHE A 111 -0.63 0.62 -2.91
C PHE A 111 0.02 1.98 -2.69
N LEU A 112 1.02 2.25 -3.53
CA LEU A 112 1.60 3.56 -3.80
C LEU A 112 1.41 3.86 -5.29
N ALA A 113 0.78 4.99 -5.60
CA ALA A 113 0.51 5.43 -6.97
C ALA A 113 0.75 6.94 -7.11
N PRO A 114 0.80 7.51 -8.33
CA PRO A 114 0.97 8.95 -8.50
C PRO A 114 -0.08 9.75 -7.73
N ALA A 115 0.33 10.88 -7.16
CA ALA A 115 -0.60 11.81 -6.51
C ALA A 115 -1.79 12.14 -7.42
N GLY A 116 -3.00 11.92 -6.91
CA GLY A 116 -4.23 12.15 -7.66
C GLY A 116 -4.66 11.00 -8.58
N ALA A 117 -4.00 9.84 -8.51
CA ALA A 117 -4.45 8.61 -9.17
C ALA A 117 -5.93 8.32 -8.88
N GLN A 118 -6.62 7.78 -9.88
CA GLN A 118 -8.04 7.45 -9.84
C GLN A 118 -8.24 5.99 -10.23
N ILE A 119 -9.38 5.42 -9.83
CA ILE A 119 -9.79 4.08 -10.26
C ILE A 119 -9.82 4.02 -11.81
N PRO A 120 -9.06 3.11 -12.45
CA PRO A 120 -9.16 2.92 -13.89
C PRO A 120 -10.55 2.42 -14.30
N PRO A 121 -11.03 2.77 -15.50
CA PRO A 121 -12.28 2.20 -16.00
C PRO A 121 -12.12 0.67 -16.16
N ASN A 122 -13.19 -0.07 -15.84
CA ASN A 122 -13.24 -1.53 -15.93
C ASN A 122 -12.18 -2.27 -15.10
N SER A 123 -11.91 -1.78 -13.89
CA SER A 123 -10.85 -2.29 -13.00
C SER A 123 -11.33 -3.32 -11.96
N ALA A 124 -12.49 -3.92 -12.16
CA ALA A 124 -13.04 -4.92 -11.24
C ALA A 124 -12.36 -6.30 -11.36
N GLY A 125 -12.69 -7.21 -10.44
CA GLY A 125 -12.13 -8.57 -10.41
C GLY A 125 -10.63 -8.57 -10.15
N GLY A 126 -9.88 -9.42 -10.87
CA GLY A 126 -8.43 -9.55 -10.72
C GLY A 126 -7.61 -8.33 -11.16
N PHE A 127 -8.23 -7.25 -11.65
CA PHE A 127 -7.54 -5.97 -11.84
C PHE A 127 -7.40 -5.16 -10.56
N LEU A 128 -8.00 -5.63 -9.45
CA LEU A 128 -7.83 -5.13 -8.09
C LEU A 128 -8.08 -3.63 -7.91
N GLY A 129 -8.86 -3.01 -8.80
CA GLY A 129 -9.11 -1.57 -8.76
C GLY A 129 -7.92 -0.70 -9.17
N LEU A 130 -6.79 -1.28 -9.60
CA LEU A 130 -5.56 -0.55 -9.94
C LEU A 130 -5.17 -0.63 -11.42
N PHE A 131 -5.70 -1.62 -12.15
CA PHE A 131 -5.35 -1.85 -13.55
C PHE A 131 -6.58 -2.00 -14.45
N ASN A 132 -6.36 -2.13 -15.75
CA ASN A 132 -7.36 -2.61 -16.68
C ASN A 132 -6.66 -3.41 -17.79
N THR A 133 -7.42 -3.87 -18.78
CA THR A 133 -6.88 -4.69 -19.89
C THR A 133 -5.72 -4.03 -20.66
N THR A 134 -5.64 -2.71 -20.69
CA THR A 134 -4.59 -1.95 -21.39
C THR A 134 -3.42 -1.56 -20.49
N THR A 135 -3.63 -1.52 -19.17
CA THR A 135 -2.61 -1.10 -18.20
C THR A 135 -2.11 -2.22 -17.30
N ARG A 136 -2.62 -3.45 -17.41
CA ARG A 136 -2.25 -4.57 -16.53
C ARG A 136 -0.76 -4.95 -16.51
N ASP A 137 0.03 -4.46 -17.46
CA ASP A 137 1.49 -4.63 -17.51
C ASP A 137 2.11 -3.46 -18.28
N SER A 138 2.35 -2.34 -17.59
CA SER A 138 2.82 -1.10 -18.22
C SER A 138 3.68 -0.28 -17.27
N SER A 139 4.91 0.02 -17.69
CA SER A 139 5.83 0.89 -16.94
C SER A 139 5.30 2.32 -16.75
N GLN A 140 4.29 2.74 -17.51
CA GLN A 140 3.65 4.05 -17.40
C GLN A 140 2.65 4.14 -16.25
N ASN A 141 2.38 3.04 -15.55
CA ASN A 141 1.45 3.03 -14.42
C ASN A 141 2.01 3.81 -13.23
N HIS A 142 3.31 3.68 -12.97
CA HIS A 142 3.97 4.19 -11.77
C HIS A 142 3.30 3.70 -10.48
N ILE A 143 2.96 2.40 -10.43
CA ILE A 143 2.29 1.76 -9.30
C ILE A 143 3.20 0.71 -8.68
N VAL A 144 3.31 0.73 -7.36
CA VAL A 144 3.84 -0.39 -6.57
C VAL A 144 2.76 -0.79 -5.57
N MET A 145 2.46 -2.08 -5.48
CA MET A 145 1.45 -2.57 -4.54
C MET A 145 1.90 -3.85 -3.85
N VAL A 146 1.26 -4.10 -2.71
CA VAL A 146 1.28 -5.38 -2.00
C VAL A 146 -0.14 -5.91 -2.02
N GLU A 147 -0.35 -7.07 -2.60
CA GLU A 147 -1.66 -7.71 -2.71
C GLU A 147 -1.79 -8.89 -1.75
N PHE A 148 -2.99 -9.08 -1.21
CA PHE A 148 -3.43 -10.32 -0.60
C PHE A 148 -4.52 -10.89 -1.52
N ASP A 149 -4.09 -11.68 -2.51
CA ASP A 149 -4.92 -12.21 -3.57
C ASP A 149 -5.57 -13.53 -3.15
N THR A 150 -6.89 -13.58 -3.35
CA THR A 150 -7.75 -14.69 -2.94
C THR A 150 -8.36 -15.44 -4.11
N PHE A 151 -8.09 -15.01 -5.34
CA PHE A 151 -8.62 -15.63 -6.54
C PHE A 151 -7.54 -15.71 -7.62
N PRO A 152 -6.89 -16.88 -7.77
CA PRO A 152 -5.84 -17.07 -8.78
C PRO A 152 -6.40 -16.92 -10.19
N ASN A 153 -6.03 -15.85 -10.88
CA ASN A 153 -6.31 -15.61 -12.29
C ASN A 153 -5.24 -16.28 -13.17
N PRO A 154 -5.57 -17.37 -13.90
CA PRO A 154 -4.57 -18.16 -14.63
C PRO A 154 -3.77 -17.40 -15.70
N GLU A 155 -4.25 -16.23 -16.10
CA GLU A 155 -3.59 -15.36 -17.06
C GLU A 155 -2.31 -14.70 -16.53
N TRP A 156 -2.16 -14.52 -15.21
CA TRP A 156 -1.01 -13.83 -14.61
C TRP A 156 -0.60 -14.32 -13.22
N ASP A 157 -1.50 -14.99 -12.49
CA ASP A 157 -1.21 -15.45 -11.12
C ASP A 157 -0.55 -16.83 -11.08
N PRO A 158 0.20 -17.13 -10.00
CA PRO A 158 0.47 -18.51 -9.64
C PRO A 158 -0.83 -19.28 -9.41
N ALA A 159 -0.80 -20.60 -9.56
CA ALA A 159 -1.99 -21.46 -9.38
C ALA A 159 -2.43 -21.64 -7.90
N VAL A 160 -2.15 -20.65 -7.05
CA VAL A 160 -2.47 -20.62 -5.61
C VAL A 160 -2.87 -19.20 -5.23
N GLU A 161 -3.72 -19.07 -4.21
CA GLU A 161 -3.88 -17.81 -3.50
C GLU A 161 -2.52 -17.38 -2.93
N HIS A 162 -2.27 -16.08 -2.90
CA HIS A 162 -0.93 -15.59 -2.59
C HIS A 162 -0.92 -14.17 -2.03
N VAL A 163 0.18 -13.85 -1.36
CA VAL A 163 0.57 -12.46 -1.11
C VAL A 163 1.67 -12.10 -2.09
N GLY A 164 1.51 -10.97 -2.79
CA GLY A 164 2.38 -10.53 -3.87
C GLY A 164 2.96 -9.14 -3.63
N ILE A 165 4.16 -8.88 -4.17
CA ILE A 165 4.68 -7.54 -4.41
C ILE A 165 4.66 -7.30 -5.92
N ASN A 166 3.95 -6.28 -6.37
CA ASN A 166 3.70 -6.04 -7.79
C ASN A 166 4.23 -4.67 -8.19
N ILE A 167 4.79 -4.61 -9.39
CA ILE A 167 5.48 -3.43 -9.90
C ILE A 167 4.96 -3.13 -11.29
N ASN A 168 4.19 -2.06 -11.45
CA ASN A 168 3.64 -1.62 -12.73
C ASN A 168 2.81 -2.68 -13.49
N SER A 169 2.47 -3.79 -12.83
CA SER A 169 1.81 -4.94 -13.41
C SER A 169 0.86 -5.56 -12.39
N VAL A 170 -0.18 -6.22 -12.87
CA VAL A 170 -1.06 -7.06 -12.05
C VAL A 170 -0.35 -8.36 -11.65
N ALA A 171 0.61 -8.85 -12.44
CA ALA A 171 1.39 -10.02 -12.07
C ALA A 171 2.41 -9.66 -10.98
N SER A 172 2.48 -10.43 -9.90
CA SER A 172 3.45 -10.17 -8.83
C SER A 172 4.88 -10.49 -9.26
N SER A 173 5.82 -9.59 -8.94
CA SER A 173 7.27 -9.79 -9.18
C SER A 173 7.86 -10.84 -8.24
N VAL A 174 7.28 -10.99 -7.06
CA VAL A 174 7.53 -12.06 -6.10
C VAL A 174 6.24 -12.33 -5.34
N TYR A 175 6.02 -13.58 -4.97
CA TYR A 175 4.87 -13.99 -4.19
C TYR A 175 5.24 -15.06 -3.16
N THR A 176 4.36 -15.24 -2.19
CA THR A 176 4.36 -16.43 -1.32
C THR A 176 2.92 -16.97 -1.22
N PRO A 177 2.73 -18.30 -1.17
CA PRO A 177 1.40 -18.88 -1.02
C PRO A 177 0.69 -18.38 0.23
N TRP A 178 -0.61 -18.21 0.12
CA TRP A 178 -1.53 -17.74 1.15
C TRP A 178 -2.78 -18.63 1.16
N ASN A 179 -3.46 -18.74 2.31
CA ASN A 179 -4.69 -19.51 2.42
C ASN A 179 -5.81 -18.66 3.04
N ALA A 180 -6.53 -17.92 2.20
CA ALA A 180 -7.57 -17.01 2.65
C ALA A 180 -8.72 -17.74 3.36
N SER A 181 -9.08 -18.94 2.87
CA SER A 181 -10.15 -19.73 3.49
C SER A 181 -9.80 -20.17 4.91
N LEU A 182 -8.53 -20.51 5.20
CA LEU A 182 -8.11 -20.91 6.54
C LEU A 182 -8.28 -19.77 7.56
N HIS A 183 -8.11 -18.53 7.11
CA HIS A 183 -8.14 -17.33 7.94
C HIS A 183 -9.39 -16.48 7.73
N SER A 184 -10.43 -17.05 7.13
CA SER A 184 -11.67 -16.32 6.80
C SER A 184 -12.28 -15.70 8.06
N GLY A 185 -12.54 -14.39 7.99
CA GLY A 185 -13.08 -13.62 9.11
C GLY A 185 -12.07 -13.33 10.24
N ASP A 186 -10.86 -13.88 10.21
CA ASP A 186 -9.81 -13.56 11.17
C ASP A 186 -9.19 -12.20 10.86
N THR A 187 -8.59 -11.59 11.89
CA THR A 187 -7.86 -10.33 11.73
C THR A 187 -6.42 -10.65 11.40
N ALA A 188 -5.97 -10.17 10.24
CA ALA A 188 -4.57 -10.11 9.87
C ALA A 188 -4.00 -8.76 10.31
N ASP A 189 -2.82 -8.80 10.94
CA ASP A 189 -1.96 -7.63 11.16
C ASP A 189 -0.80 -7.72 10.17
N ALA A 190 -0.63 -6.70 9.33
CA ALA A 190 0.38 -6.68 8.28
C ALA A 190 1.31 -5.47 8.41
N TRP A 191 2.61 -5.70 8.22
CA TRP A 191 3.66 -4.70 8.24
C TRP A 191 4.33 -4.64 6.87
N ILE A 192 4.52 -3.43 6.36
CA ILE A 192 5.30 -3.17 5.15
C ILE A 192 6.37 -2.15 5.51
N THR A 193 7.62 -2.45 5.21
CA THR A 193 8.76 -1.55 5.41
C THR A 193 9.55 -1.41 4.13
N TYR A 194 10.02 -0.20 3.87
CA TYR A 194 10.98 0.08 2.81
C TYR A 194 12.23 0.72 3.39
N ASP A 195 13.36 0.05 3.20
CA ASP A 195 14.70 0.56 3.49
C ASP A 195 15.30 1.08 2.18
N SER A 196 15.48 2.39 2.07
CA SER A 196 16.01 3.06 0.89
C SER A 196 17.49 2.81 0.66
N ALA A 197 18.27 2.50 1.71
CA ALA A 197 19.69 2.22 1.60
C ALA A 197 19.93 0.84 0.97
N SER A 198 19.16 -0.16 1.39
CA SER A 198 19.20 -1.51 0.79
C SER A 198 18.25 -1.69 -0.39
N LYS A 199 17.38 -0.70 -0.65
CA LYS A 199 16.30 -0.73 -1.65
C LYS A 199 15.39 -1.94 -1.46
N ASN A 200 15.09 -2.29 -0.22
CA ASN A 200 14.38 -3.51 0.10
C ASN A 200 12.98 -3.19 0.62
N LEU A 201 11.96 -3.64 -0.11
CA LEU A 201 10.57 -3.64 0.33
C LEU A 201 10.27 -4.98 0.99
N SER A 202 9.97 -4.96 2.28
CA SER A 202 9.65 -6.15 3.06
C SER A 202 8.21 -6.12 3.53
N VAL A 203 7.55 -7.26 3.47
CA VAL A 203 6.16 -7.46 3.88
C VAL A 203 6.12 -8.62 4.86
N SER A 204 5.42 -8.47 5.97
CA SER A 204 5.12 -9.55 6.89
C SER A 204 3.72 -9.42 7.46
N TRP A 205 3.14 -10.52 7.91
CA TRP A 205 1.85 -10.52 8.56
C TRP A 205 1.73 -11.61 9.60
N THR A 206 0.66 -11.52 10.38
CA THR A 206 0.26 -12.53 11.36
C THR A 206 -1.26 -12.50 11.53
N PHE A 207 -1.82 -13.59 12.02
CA PHE A 207 -3.25 -13.71 12.28
C PHE A 207 -3.52 -13.77 13.78
N GLN A 208 -4.66 -13.24 14.21
CA GLN A 208 -4.95 -13.17 15.65
C GLN A 208 -5.46 -14.48 16.24
N LYS A 209 -6.12 -15.34 15.47
CA LYS A 209 -6.78 -16.56 15.97
C LYS A 209 -6.32 -17.83 15.27
N THR A 210 -5.94 -17.74 14.00
CA THR A 210 -5.71 -18.88 13.10
C THR A 210 -4.23 -19.04 12.71
N LEU A 211 -3.32 -18.73 13.65
CA LEU A 211 -1.88 -18.87 13.45
C LEU A 211 -1.48 -20.29 13.03
N SER A 212 -0.77 -20.42 11.91
CA SER A 212 -0.17 -21.66 11.45
C SER A 212 1.35 -21.53 11.34
N PRO A 213 2.14 -22.27 12.14
CA PRO A 213 3.60 -22.25 12.05
C PRO A 213 4.17 -22.76 10.71
N LEU A 214 3.34 -23.42 9.90
CA LEU A 214 3.74 -23.96 8.60
C LEU A 214 3.62 -22.93 7.47
N GLU A 215 2.90 -21.84 7.70
CA GLU A 215 2.70 -20.80 6.69
C GLU A 215 3.87 -19.83 6.67
N LYS A 216 4.30 -19.48 5.46
CA LYS A 216 5.23 -18.38 5.27
C LYS A 216 4.45 -17.08 5.34
N THR A 217 4.68 -16.30 6.39
CA THR A 217 3.97 -15.04 6.60
C THR A 217 4.82 -13.80 6.31
N SER A 218 5.75 -13.92 5.36
CA SER A 218 6.58 -12.82 4.90
C SER A 218 7.14 -13.04 3.50
N LEU A 219 7.45 -11.93 2.83
CA LEU A 219 8.19 -11.87 1.57
C LEU A 219 8.92 -10.52 1.47
N SER A 220 9.94 -10.44 0.62
CA SER A 220 10.65 -9.19 0.36
C SER A 220 11.11 -9.11 -1.08
N TYR A 221 11.39 -7.90 -1.55
CA TYR A 221 11.84 -7.65 -2.91
C TYR A 221 12.78 -6.44 -2.96
N VAL A 222 13.89 -6.60 -3.68
CA VAL A 222 14.84 -5.51 -3.91
C VAL A 222 14.37 -4.66 -5.09
N ILE A 223 13.97 -3.43 -4.81
CA ILE A 223 13.31 -2.50 -5.74
C ILE A 223 13.76 -1.07 -5.49
N ASP A 224 14.20 -0.41 -6.55
CA ASP A 224 14.45 1.03 -6.51
C ASP A 224 13.13 1.80 -6.71
N LEU A 225 12.43 2.12 -5.61
CA LEU A 225 11.16 2.84 -5.69
C LEU A 225 11.28 4.21 -6.36
N LYS A 226 12.45 4.86 -6.29
CA LYS A 226 12.71 6.14 -6.96
C LYS A 226 12.65 6.01 -8.48
N ALA A 227 13.02 4.85 -9.02
CA ALA A 227 13.00 4.59 -10.47
C ALA A 227 11.58 4.33 -11.00
N ILE A 228 10.59 4.15 -10.11
CA ILE A 228 9.24 3.71 -10.46
C ILE A 228 8.20 4.77 -10.11
N LEU A 229 8.25 5.30 -8.88
CA LEU A 229 7.26 6.22 -8.34
C LEU A 229 7.68 7.68 -8.55
N PRO A 230 6.73 8.60 -8.83
CA PRO A 230 7.01 10.04 -8.78
C PRO A 230 7.33 10.49 -7.35
N GLU A 231 7.81 11.73 -7.20
CA GLU A 231 8.12 12.32 -5.89
C GLU A 231 6.93 12.30 -4.93
N TRP A 232 5.74 12.63 -5.46
CA TRP A 232 4.49 12.75 -4.72
C TRP A 232 3.54 11.60 -5.07
N VAL A 233 3.14 10.86 -4.05
CA VAL A 233 2.26 9.69 -4.18
C VAL A 233 0.97 9.86 -3.40
N THR A 234 -0.05 9.13 -3.86
CA THR A 234 -1.19 8.74 -3.04
C THR A 234 -0.94 7.32 -2.52
N VAL A 235 -1.22 7.11 -1.24
CA VAL A 235 -1.19 5.79 -0.61
C VAL A 235 -2.57 5.41 -0.11
N GLY A 236 -2.87 4.11 -0.12
CA GLY A 236 -4.15 3.63 0.35
C GLY A 236 -4.36 2.15 0.12
N PHE A 237 -5.62 1.77 0.18
CA PHE A 237 -6.07 0.40 -0.01
C PHE A 237 -7.09 0.32 -1.13
N THR A 238 -7.02 -0.77 -1.87
CA THR A 238 -8.06 -1.13 -2.83
C THR A 238 -8.59 -2.52 -2.50
N ALA A 239 -9.84 -2.76 -2.87
CA ALA A 239 -10.33 -4.11 -3.08
C ALA A 239 -11.21 -4.13 -4.33
N ALA A 240 -11.32 -5.30 -4.93
CA ALA A 240 -12.23 -5.53 -6.02
C ALA A 240 -12.90 -6.91 -5.90
N THR A 241 -14.11 -7.01 -6.44
CA THR A 241 -14.82 -8.27 -6.63
C THR A 241 -15.17 -8.44 -8.11
N GLY A 242 -15.30 -9.69 -8.55
CA GLY A 242 -15.73 -10.04 -9.90
C GLY A 242 -17.10 -10.70 -9.86
N GLN A 243 -17.20 -11.89 -10.45
CA GLN A 243 -18.38 -12.74 -10.32
C GLN A 243 -18.52 -13.34 -8.91
N TYR A 244 -17.39 -13.53 -8.23
CA TYR A 244 -17.32 -14.07 -6.88
C TYR A 244 -16.91 -12.95 -5.92
N GLY A 245 -17.68 -12.79 -4.84
CA GLY A 245 -17.44 -11.74 -3.85
C GLY A 245 -16.95 -12.29 -2.53
N ALA A 246 -16.05 -11.55 -1.90
CA ALA A 246 -15.68 -11.63 -0.49
C ALA A 246 -15.82 -10.25 0.16
N ARG A 247 -15.88 -10.18 1.49
CA ARG A 247 -15.80 -8.91 2.22
C ARG A 247 -14.35 -8.58 2.54
N HIS A 248 -13.98 -7.32 2.32
CA HIS A 248 -12.64 -6.81 2.56
C HIS A 248 -12.76 -5.60 3.51
N ILE A 249 -12.25 -5.74 4.72
CA ILE A 249 -12.48 -4.77 5.80
C ILE A 249 -11.14 -4.30 6.37
N LEU A 250 -10.86 -3.02 6.27
CA LEU A 250 -9.70 -2.38 6.92
C LEU A 250 -10.12 -1.90 8.31
N LYS A 251 -9.36 -2.27 9.35
CA LYS A 251 -9.70 -2.02 10.76
C LYS A 251 -8.87 -0.92 11.40
N SER A 252 -7.60 -0.82 11.02
CA SER A 252 -6.67 0.18 11.52
C SER A 252 -5.61 0.46 10.45
N TRP A 253 -4.96 1.62 10.53
CA TRP A 253 -3.83 1.95 9.66
C TRP A 253 -2.91 2.96 10.32
N GLU A 254 -1.61 2.69 10.29
CA GLU A 254 -0.55 3.62 10.63
C GLU A 254 0.51 3.65 9.52
N PHE A 255 1.09 4.83 9.32
CA PHE A 255 2.12 5.07 8.34
C PHE A 255 3.13 6.07 8.88
N SER A 256 4.41 5.83 8.62
CA SER A 256 5.51 6.73 8.93
C SER A 256 6.50 6.80 7.78
N SER A 257 6.99 8.00 7.46
CA SER A 257 8.13 8.24 6.55
C SER A 257 9.15 9.20 7.18
N SER A 258 10.42 9.09 6.75
CA SER A 258 11.59 9.79 7.34
C SER A 258 12.39 10.69 6.41
#